data_AF-A0A9P7G5M5-F1
#
_entry.id   AF-A0A9P7G5M5-F1
#
_cell.length_a   1.000
_cell.length_b   1.000
_cell.length_c   1.000
_cell.angle_alpha   90.00
_cell.angle_beta   90.00
_cell.angle_gamma   90.00
#
_symmetry.space_group_name_H-M   'P 1'
#
loop_
_entity.id
_entity.type
_entity.pdbx_description
1 polymer ?
#
loop_
_entity_poly.entity_id
_entity_poly.type
_entity_poly.pdbx_seq_one_letter_code
_entity_poly.pdbx_strand_id
1 'polypeptide(L)'
;MTLAPEDDFSSHPFRYGRVIGIFHVDFIHDTPGAPRAPISKQVLWVRWLKYDKSYRAGFQHRRLHRVHFLPSDHPNAFGFLDPDEVIRGAHLIPAFQHEPTDEYLEGQSVAREEEELNDWKYFHVN
;
A
#
# COMPACT_ATOMS: atom_id res chain seq x y z
N MET A 1 -5.43 4.92 -0.11
CA MET A 1 -5.30 5.17 -1.56
C MET A 1 -4.58 6.49 -1.74
N THR A 2 -3.60 6.55 -2.63
CA THR A 2 -2.82 7.75 -2.97
C THR A 2 -2.84 7.96 -4.48
N LEU A 3 -2.30 9.08 -4.97
CA LEU A 3 -2.00 9.21 -6.40
C LEU A 3 -0.89 8.22 -6.79
N ALA A 4 -0.97 7.68 -8.00
CA ALA A 4 0.12 6.93 -8.59
C ALA A 4 1.24 7.89 -9.03
N PRO A 5 2.53 7.50 -8.94
CA PRO A 5 3.63 8.27 -9.50
C PRO A 5 3.45 8.48 -11.02
N GLU A 6 3.87 9.64 -11.54
CA GLU A 6 3.73 9.98 -12.97
C GLU A 6 4.43 8.99 -13.91
N ASP A 7 5.51 8.34 -13.45
CA ASP A 7 6.28 7.36 -14.21
C ASP A 7 5.64 5.95 -14.25
N ASP A 8 4.56 5.71 -13.51
CA ASP A 8 3.83 4.45 -13.64
C ASP A 8 2.93 4.52 -14.87
N PHE A 9 3.41 3.98 -16.00
CA PHE A 9 2.68 3.85 -17.28
C PHE A 9 1.37 3.04 -17.22
N SER A 10 0.81 2.81 -16.04
CA SER A 10 -0.52 2.26 -15.87
C SER A 10 -1.56 3.33 -16.20
N SER A 11 -2.62 2.97 -16.91
CA SER A 11 -3.77 3.85 -17.14
C SER A 11 -4.59 4.13 -15.88
N HIS A 12 -4.17 3.61 -14.73
CA HIS A 12 -4.87 3.69 -13.46
C HIS A 12 -4.24 4.74 -12.55
N PRO A 13 -4.96 5.82 -12.17
CA PRO A 13 -4.36 7.02 -11.57
C PRO A 13 -4.03 6.89 -10.07
N PHE A 14 -4.34 5.75 -9.45
CA PHE A 14 -4.22 5.58 -8.01
C PHE A 14 -3.31 4.43 -7.61
N ARG A 15 -2.60 4.60 -6.50
CA ARG A 15 -1.89 3.52 -5.81
C ARG A 15 -2.62 3.13 -4.53
N TYR A 16 -2.47 1.86 -4.15
CA TYR A 16 -3.11 1.30 -2.97
C TYR A 16 -2.04 0.74 -2.04
N GLY A 17 -2.25 0.94 -0.75
CA GLY A 17 -1.42 0.41 0.32
C GLY A 17 -2.30 -0.02 1.48
N ARG A 18 -1.92 -1.10 2.15
CA ARG A 18 -2.45 -1.49 3.46
C ARG A 18 -1.62 -0.75 4.51
N VAL A 19 -2.26 0.03 5.38
CA VAL A 19 -1.59 0.62 6.54
C VAL A 19 -1.32 -0.48 7.54
N ILE A 20 -0.05 -0.65 7.92
CA ILE A 20 0.40 -1.59 8.95
C ILE A 20 0.40 -0.93 10.32
N GLY A 21 0.86 0.33 10.38
CA GLY A 21 0.96 1.07 11.61
C GLY A 21 0.94 2.58 11.40
N ILE A 22 0.55 3.30 12.45
CA ILE A 22 0.55 4.76 12.51
C ILE A 22 1.49 5.16 13.63
N PHE A 23 2.53 5.92 13.30
CA PHE A 23 3.54 6.36 14.25
C PHE A 23 3.43 7.86 14.50
N HIS A 24 3.62 8.26 15.75
CA HIS A 24 3.87 9.64 16.14
C HIS A 24 5.37 9.76 16.42
N VAL A 25 6.03 10.65 15.69
CA VAL A 25 7.49 10.77 15.68
C VAL A 25 7.88 12.23 15.86
N ASP A 26 8.83 12.46 16.75
CA ASP A 26 9.41 13.77 16.99
C ASP A 26 10.71 13.90 16.20
N PHE A 27 10.74 14.84 15.27
CA PHE A 27 11.91 15.11 14.44
C PHE A 27 12.65 16.34 14.96
N ILE A 28 13.97 16.27 15.02
CA ILE A 28 14.82 17.44 15.22
C ILE A 28 15.52 17.71 13.90
N HIS A 29 15.23 18.86 13.30
CA HIS A 29 15.92 19.30 12.09
C HIS A 29 17.26 19.92 12.48
N ASP A 30 18.34 19.17 12.35
CA ASP A 30 19.68 19.62 12.75
C ASP A 30 20.34 20.46 11.63
N THR A 31 19.81 21.67 11.41
CA THR A 31 20.36 22.64 10.46
C THR A 31 21.12 23.74 11.19
N PRO A 32 22.31 24.15 10.71
CA PRO A 32 23.02 25.29 11.29
C PRO A 32 22.14 26.55 11.34
N GLY A 33 21.96 27.13 12.53
CA GLY A 33 21.17 28.34 12.73
C GLY A 33 19.67 28.15 12.94
N ALA A 34 19.14 26.92 12.83
CA ALA A 34 17.75 26.62 13.17
C ALA A 34 17.60 26.26 14.67
N PRO A 35 16.48 26.61 15.32
CA PRO A 35 16.17 26.13 16.67
C PRO A 35 16.05 24.61 16.69
N ARG A 36 16.72 23.94 17.63
CA ARG A 36 16.57 22.49 17.91
C ARG A 36 15.28 22.18 18.67
N ALA A 37 14.14 22.66 18.17
CA ALA A 37 12.84 22.32 18.70
C ALA A 37 12.32 21.04 18.03
N PRO A 38 11.85 20.04 18.80
CA PRO A 38 11.19 18.87 18.24
C PRO A 38 9.94 19.27 17.46
N ILE A 39 9.80 18.72 16.26
CA ILE A 39 8.61 18.83 15.42
C ILE A 39 7.93 17.47 15.41
N SER A 40 6.75 17.40 16.00
CA SER A 40 5.96 16.18 16.01
C SER A 40 5.23 16.02 14.68
N LYS A 41 5.36 14.87 14.02
CA LYS A 41 4.53 14.49 12.87
C LYS A 41 4.02 13.06 13.01
N GLN A 42 2.98 12.77 12.23
CA GLN A 42 2.48 11.41 12.04
C GLN A 42 3.09 10.82 10.77
N VAL A 43 3.40 9.53 10.80
CA VAL A 43 3.91 8.78 9.66
C VAL A 43 3.20 7.44 9.59
N LEU A 44 2.71 7.07 8.40
CA LEU A 44 2.09 5.78 8.16
C LEU A 44 3.13 4.78 7.67
N TRP A 45 3.20 3.59 8.25
CA TRP A 45 3.93 2.47 7.67
C TRP A 45 2.97 1.64 6.83
N VAL A 46 3.31 1.46 5.55
CA VAL A 46 2.40 0.91 4.55
C VAL A 46 3.04 -0.25 3.81
N ARG A 47 2.22 -1.27 3.50
CA ARG A 47 2.53 -2.34 2.55
C ARG A 47 1.83 -2.06 1.23
N TRP A 48 2.59 -1.97 0.16
CA TRP A 48 2.10 -1.50 -1.13
C TRP A 48 1.53 -2.63 -1.99
N LEU A 49 0.45 -2.29 -2.71
CA LEU A 49 -0.11 -3.09 -3.78
C LEU A 49 0.29 -2.52 -5.14
N LYS A 50 0.32 -3.39 -6.13
CA LYS A 50 0.54 -3.07 -7.54
C LYS A 50 -0.73 -3.32 -8.35
N TYR A 51 -0.97 -2.46 -9.33
CA TYR A 51 -2.03 -2.65 -10.32
C TYR A 51 -1.71 -3.81 -11.26
N ASP A 52 -2.67 -4.71 -11.45
CA ASP A 52 -2.53 -5.85 -12.35
C ASP A 52 -2.81 -5.43 -13.80
N LYS A 53 -1.72 -5.14 -14.54
CA LYS A 53 -1.77 -4.74 -15.95
C LYS A 53 -2.26 -5.85 -16.88
N SER A 54 -2.25 -7.12 -16.45
CA SER A 54 -2.73 -8.25 -17.26
C SER A 54 -4.26 -8.37 -17.27
N TYR A 55 -4.94 -7.71 -16.32
CA TYR A 55 -6.38 -7.80 -16.15
C TYR A 55 -7.13 -6.67 -16.85
N ARG A 56 -8.11 -7.03 -17.68
CA ARG A 56 -9.00 -6.07 -18.35
C ARG A 56 -10.04 -5.56 -17.35
N ALA A 57 -9.80 -4.38 -16.81
CA ALA A 57 -10.68 -3.67 -15.87
C ALA A 57 -11.18 -2.33 -16.41
N GLY A 58 -12.05 -1.68 -15.64
CA GLY A 58 -12.59 -0.36 -15.92
C GLY A 58 -13.96 -0.41 -16.58
N PHE A 59 -14.49 0.78 -16.85
CA PHE A 59 -15.87 0.97 -17.30
C PHE A 59 -16.19 0.19 -18.60
N GLN A 60 -15.29 0.22 -19.58
CA GLN A 60 -15.46 -0.49 -20.86
C GLN A 60 -15.62 -2.01 -20.68
N HIS A 61 -14.97 -2.57 -19.65
CA HIS A 61 -15.03 -4.00 -19.33
C HIS A 61 -16.03 -4.34 -18.22
N ARG A 62 -16.68 -3.34 -17.61
CA ARG A 62 -17.65 -3.46 -16.50
C ARG A 62 -17.08 -4.31 -15.34
N ARG A 63 -15.80 -4.10 -15.05
CA ARG A 63 -15.04 -4.87 -14.04
C ARG A 63 -14.26 -3.92 -13.16
N LEU A 64 -14.24 -4.20 -11.86
CA LEU A 64 -13.42 -3.48 -10.89
C LEU A 64 -11.93 -3.67 -11.21
N HIS A 65 -11.12 -2.66 -10.88
CA HIS A 65 -9.67 -2.73 -11.01
C HIS A 65 -9.12 -3.82 -10.10
N ARG A 66 -8.14 -4.57 -10.62
CA ARG A 66 -7.50 -5.68 -9.90
C ARG A 66 -6.09 -5.28 -9.47
N VAL A 67 -5.75 -5.60 -8.24
CA VAL A 67 -4.45 -5.31 -7.62
C VAL A 67 -3.96 -6.53 -6.86
N HIS A 68 -2.65 -6.59 -6.59
CA HIS A 68 -2.05 -7.62 -5.74
C HIS A 68 -0.90 -7.01 -4.92
N PHE A 69 -0.48 -7.66 -3.85
CA PHE A 69 0.67 -7.19 -3.08
C PHE A 69 1.96 -7.27 -3.90
N LEU A 70 2.89 -6.36 -3.62
CA LEU A 70 4.28 -6.54 -4.02
C LEU A 70 4.90 -7.67 -3.17
N PRO A 71 5.73 -8.55 -3.76
CA PRO A 71 6.54 -9.51 -3.00
C PRO A 71 7.36 -8.82 -1.91
N SER A 72 7.46 -9.42 -0.73
CA SER A 72 8.08 -8.81 0.45
C SER A 72 9.57 -8.49 0.29
N ASP A 73 10.26 -9.18 -0.62
CA ASP A 73 11.66 -8.95 -1.00
C ASP A 73 11.83 -7.78 -1.99
N HIS A 74 10.74 -7.27 -2.57
CA HIS A 74 10.79 -6.13 -3.47
C HIS A 74 11.17 -4.86 -2.67
N PRO A 75 12.12 -4.04 -3.14
CA PRO A 75 12.62 -2.86 -2.40
C PRO A 75 11.56 -1.78 -2.10
N ASN A 76 10.39 -1.90 -2.71
CA ASN A 76 9.28 -0.93 -2.61
C ASN A 76 8.00 -1.59 -2.04
N ALA A 77 8.11 -2.81 -1.50
CA ALA A 77 6.99 -3.54 -0.94
C ALA A 77 6.44 -2.85 0.32
N PHE A 78 7.33 -2.27 1.10
CA PHE A 78 7.03 -1.51 2.30
C PHE A 78 7.56 -0.10 2.18
N GLY A 79 6.93 0.84 2.87
CA GLY A 79 7.40 2.21 2.91
C GLY A 79 6.71 3.03 3.98
N PHE A 80 7.19 4.26 4.14
CA PHE A 80 6.55 5.25 4.97
C PHE A 80 5.81 6.26 4.09
N LEU A 81 4.68 6.76 4.56
CA LEU A 81 3.81 7.68 3.84
C LEU A 81 3.39 8.82 4.76
N ASP A 82 3.39 10.05 4.25
CA ASP A 82 2.78 11.18 4.94
C ASP A 82 1.25 11.01 4.94
N PRO A 83 0.56 11.08 6.09
CA PRO A 83 -0.90 10.99 6.14
C PRO A 83 -1.61 11.95 5.16
N ASP A 84 -1.03 13.11 4.87
CA ASP A 84 -1.61 14.10 3.95
C ASP A 84 -1.62 13.63 2.49
N GLU A 85 -0.85 12.59 2.14
CA GLU A 85 -0.87 11.97 0.80
C GLU A 85 -2.02 10.96 0.62
N VAL A 86 -2.75 10.64 1.69
CA VAL A 86 -3.88 9.72 1.64
C VAL A 86 -5.13 10.42 1.13
N ILE A 87 -5.59 10.03 -0.06
CA ILE A 87 -6.83 10.54 -0.66
C ILE A 87 -8.04 10.01 0.12
N ARG A 88 -8.08 8.70 0.38
CA ARG A 88 -9.14 8.01 1.14
C ARG A 88 -8.81 6.55 1.43
N GLY A 89 -9.61 5.94 2.31
CA GLY A 89 -9.76 4.50 2.40
C GLY A 89 -10.42 3.90 1.14
N ALA A 90 -9.98 2.70 0.79
CA ALA A 90 -10.50 1.92 -0.34
C ALA A 90 -10.85 0.51 0.15
N HIS A 91 -11.93 -0.07 -0.36
CA HIS A 91 -12.33 -1.42 0.01
C HIS A 91 -11.74 -2.43 -0.97
N LEU A 92 -10.92 -3.34 -0.45
CA LEU A 92 -10.28 -4.41 -1.23
C LEU A 92 -11.05 -5.70 -1.02
N ILE A 93 -11.66 -6.22 -2.09
CA ILE A 93 -12.43 -7.46 -2.07
C ILE A 93 -11.52 -8.58 -2.60
N PRO A 94 -11.21 -9.62 -1.81
CA PRO A 94 -10.44 -10.75 -2.29
C PRO A 94 -11.05 -11.38 -3.56
N ALA A 95 -10.21 -11.69 -4.54
CA ALA A 95 -10.62 -12.46 -5.70
C ALA A 95 -10.60 -13.95 -5.36
N PHE A 96 -11.62 -14.42 -4.64
CA PHE A 96 -11.71 -15.76 -4.04
C PHE A 96 -11.42 -16.93 -5.00
N GLN A 97 -11.65 -16.75 -6.30
CA GLN A 97 -11.36 -17.75 -7.33
C GLN A 97 -9.85 -18.07 -7.52
N HIS A 98 -8.95 -17.29 -6.93
CA HIS A 98 -7.50 -17.43 -7.14
C HIS A 98 -6.75 -18.06 -5.97
N GLU A 99 -7.48 -18.57 -4.97
CA GLU A 99 -6.94 -19.14 -3.72
C GLU A 99 -6.01 -18.16 -2.94
N PRO A 100 -5.78 -18.41 -1.65
CA PRO A 100 -4.74 -17.72 -0.89
C PRO A 100 -3.32 -18.07 -1.41
N THR A 101 -2.35 -17.23 -1.13
CA THR A 101 -0.95 -17.38 -1.54
C THR A 101 0.02 -16.86 -0.48
N ASP A 102 1.16 -17.53 -0.35
CA ASP A 102 2.32 -17.12 0.44
C ASP A 102 3.40 -16.44 -0.42
N GLU A 103 3.24 -16.41 -1.75
CA GLU A 103 4.21 -15.86 -2.72
C GLU A 103 4.62 -14.40 -2.42
N TYR A 104 3.75 -13.63 -1.77
CA TYR A 104 4.00 -12.20 -1.51
C TYR A 104 4.57 -11.91 -0.13
N LEU A 105 4.41 -12.81 0.82
CA LEU A 105 4.91 -12.73 2.19
C LEU A 105 4.65 -14.08 2.86
N GLU A 106 5.67 -14.71 3.39
CA GLU A 106 5.53 -16.05 3.97
C GLU A 106 5.17 -15.96 5.47
N GLY A 107 4.21 -16.78 5.90
CA GLY A 107 3.91 -17.04 7.30
C GLY A 107 3.38 -15.85 8.11
N GLN A 108 3.57 -15.93 9.43
CA GLN A 108 3.16 -14.88 10.37
C GLN A 108 3.99 -13.62 10.18
N SER A 109 3.33 -12.46 10.18
CA SER A 109 4.00 -11.18 10.02
C SER A 109 3.23 -10.06 10.68
N VAL A 110 3.95 -9.07 11.21
CA VAL A 110 3.37 -7.80 11.69
C VAL A 110 2.66 -7.02 10.58
N ALA A 111 2.93 -7.32 9.31
CA ALA A 111 2.26 -6.70 8.17
C ALA A 111 0.87 -7.29 7.85
N ARG A 112 0.38 -8.19 8.71
CA ARG A 112 -0.90 -8.89 8.60
C ARG A 112 -1.62 -8.88 9.95
N GLU A 113 -2.90 -9.26 9.93
CA GLU A 113 -3.65 -9.57 11.16
C GLU A 113 -3.07 -10.84 11.82
N GLU A 114 -3.22 -10.97 13.14
CA GLU A 114 -2.55 -12.01 13.94
C GLU A 114 -2.87 -13.45 13.49
N GLU A 115 -4.05 -13.67 12.92
CA GLU A 115 -4.51 -14.98 12.43
C GLU A 115 -4.26 -15.20 10.92
N GLU A 116 -3.81 -14.18 10.18
CA GLU A 116 -3.57 -14.26 8.73
C GLU A 116 -2.17 -14.83 8.42
N LEU A 117 -2.13 -16.01 7.79
CA LEU A 117 -0.89 -16.67 7.36
C LEU A 117 -0.57 -16.50 5.87
N ASN A 118 -1.57 -16.16 5.06
CA ASN A 118 -1.48 -16.06 3.61
C ASN A 118 -2.17 -14.78 3.12
N ASP A 119 -1.67 -14.21 2.03
CA ASP A 119 -2.37 -13.15 1.31
C ASP A 119 -3.39 -13.74 0.34
N TRP A 120 -4.26 -12.90 -0.19
CA TRP A 120 -5.00 -13.26 -1.40
C TRP A 120 -4.17 -12.94 -2.64
N LYS A 121 -4.24 -13.81 -3.65
CA LYS A 121 -3.49 -13.62 -4.89
C LYS A 121 -3.85 -12.31 -5.60
N TYR A 122 -5.12 -11.94 -5.56
CA TYR A 122 -5.59 -10.66 -6.09
C TYR A 122 -6.72 -10.08 -5.25
N PHE A 123 -6.91 -8.77 -5.36
CA PHE A 123 -8.03 -8.02 -4.82
C PHE A 123 -8.68 -7.19 -5.92
N HIS A 124 -10.00 -7.04 -5.84
CA HIS A 124 -10.77 -6.06 -6.61
C HIS A 124 -11.00 -4.81 -5.77
N VAL A 125 -10.76 -3.64 -6.37
CA VAL A 125 -10.93 -2.34 -5.70
C VAL A 125 -12.34 -1.81 -5.95
N ASN A 126 -13.05 -1.47 -4.88
CA ASN A 126 -14.34 -0.76 -4.89
C ASN A 126 -14.16 0.71 -4.46
#